data_AF-A0A497MGG2-F1
#
_entry.id   AF-A0A497MGG2-F1
#
_cell.length_a   1.000
_cell.length_b   1.000
_cell.length_c   1.000
_cell.angle_alpha   90.00
_cell.angle_beta   90.00
_cell.angle_gamma   90.00
#
_symmetry.space_group_name_H-M   'P 1'
#
loop_
_entity.id
_entity.type
_entity.pdbx_description
1 polymer ?
#
loop_
_entity_poly.entity_id
_entity_poly.type
_entity_poly.pdbx_seq_one_letter_code
_entity_poly.pdbx_strand_id
1 'polypeptide(L)'
;MEAIPTDPLLEFAIVLLAAKICGAVMRKLGQPDVLGELIAGMLLGPSVLSLIHPGRLFDMLAEMGAILLLFEVGLESDVRALMAVGKSSLYVAIGGLVTPFIIGYAVLIALNLDV
;
A
#
# COMPACT_ATOMS: atom_id res chain seq x y z
N MET A 1 -15.07 23.20 5.16
CA MET A 1 -13.68 23.68 5.07
C MET A 1 -13.29 23.53 3.63
N GLU A 2 -13.00 24.63 2.93
CA GLU A 2 -12.62 24.62 1.51
C GLU A 2 -11.36 23.76 1.33
N ALA A 3 -11.38 22.86 0.35
CA ALA A 3 -10.16 22.25 -0.16
C ALA A 3 -9.17 23.38 -0.46
N ILE A 4 -7.89 23.19 -0.14
CA ILE A 4 -6.90 24.20 -0.48
C ILE A 4 -6.98 24.40 -2.01
N PRO A 5 -7.27 25.61 -2.52
CA PRO A 5 -7.32 25.85 -3.96
C PRO A 5 -5.87 25.88 -4.44
N THR A 6 -5.26 24.71 -4.60
CA THR A 6 -3.84 24.58 -4.89
C THR A 6 -3.60 23.74 -6.12
N ASP A 7 -2.59 24.16 -6.87
CA ASP A 7 -2.10 23.45 -8.02
C ASP A 7 -1.79 21.98 -7.63
N PRO A 8 -2.10 20.99 -8.49
CA PRO A 8 -1.86 19.57 -8.19
C PRO A 8 -0.41 19.26 -7.78
N LEU A 9 0.55 20.08 -8.22
CA LEU A 9 1.95 19.97 -7.83
C LEU A 9 2.18 20.28 -6.34
N LEU A 10 1.47 21.26 -5.78
CA LEU A 10 1.61 21.63 -4.38
C LEU A 10 0.97 20.57 -3.47
N GLU A 11 -0.20 20.05 -3.85
CA GLU A 11 -0.79 18.90 -3.14
C GLU A 11 0.15 17.70 -3.13
N PHE A 12 0.73 17.36 -4.28
CA PHE A 12 1.71 16.29 -4.38
C PHE A 12 2.95 16.54 -3.52
N ALA A 13 3.49 17.77 -3.53
CA ALA A 13 4.62 18.15 -2.69
C ALA A 13 4.29 18.01 -1.19
N ILE A 14 3.08 18.40 -0.76
CA ILE A 14 2.61 18.26 0.61
C ILE A 14 2.50 16.78 0.99
N VAL A 15 1.91 15.93 0.13
CA VAL A 15 1.81 14.49 0.37
C VAL A 15 3.20 13.87 0.50
N LEU A 16 4.13 14.17 -0.42
CA LEU A 16 5.49 13.63 -0.36
C LEU A 16 6.22 14.07 0.91
N LEU A 17 6.11 15.34 1.29
CA LEU A 17 6.74 15.86 2.49
C LEU A 17 6.18 15.19 3.75
N ALA A 18 4.85 15.09 3.84
CA ALA A 18 4.19 14.45 4.97
C ALA A 18 4.53 12.95 5.05
N ALA A 19 4.48 12.24 3.93
CA ALA A 19 4.87 10.83 3.85
C ALA A 19 6.31 10.64 4.32
N LYS A 20 7.25 11.51 3.90
CA LYS A 20 8.65 11.44 4.33
C LYS A 20 8.82 11.71 5.83
N ILE A 21 8.13 12.72 6.37
CA ILE A 21 8.19 13.07 7.80
C ILE A 21 7.60 11.94 8.63
N CYS A 22 6.40 11.48 8.31
CA CYS A 22 5.73 10.40 9.04
C CYS A 22 6.50 9.08 8.92
N GLY A 23 7.03 8.73 7.75
CA GLY A 23 7.91 7.57 7.56
C GLY A 23 9.16 7.67 8.43
N ALA A 24 9.84 8.83 8.44
CA ALA A 24 11.00 9.05 9.29
C ALA A 24 10.68 8.95 10.79
N VAL A 25 9.51 9.42 11.23
CA VAL A 25 9.02 9.24 12.61
C VAL A 25 8.81 7.76 12.90
N MET A 26 8.17 7.02 11.99
CA MET A 26 7.88 5.59 12.16
C MET A 26 9.16 4.76 12.25
N ARG A 27 10.15 5.09 11.44
CA ARG A 27 11.50 4.52 11.52
C ARG A 27 12.16 4.75 12.87
N LYS A 28 12.05 5.95 13.44
CA LYS A 28 12.57 6.25 14.78
C LYS A 28 11.88 5.46 15.88
N LEU A 29 10.62 5.06 15.66
CA LEU A 29 9.86 4.19 16.56
C LEU A 29 10.13 2.69 16.31
N GLY A 30 11.04 2.33 15.40
CA GLY A 30 11.36 0.94 15.06
C GLY A 30 10.34 0.27 14.15
N GLN A 31 9.49 1.03 13.46
CA GLN A 31 8.46 0.55 12.56
C GLN A 31 8.87 0.75 11.09
N PRO A 32 8.30 -0.02 10.14
CA PRO A 32 8.55 0.18 8.71
C PRO A 32 8.12 1.57 8.23
N ASP A 33 8.89 2.15 7.30
CA ASP A 33 8.62 3.48 6.73
C ASP A 33 7.23 3.58 6.09
N VAL A 34 6.84 2.55 5.32
CA VAL A 34 5.55 2.45 4.62
C VAL A 34 4.37 2.66 5.57
N LEU A 35 4.50 2.23 6.82
CA LEU A 35 3.44 2.40 7.82
C LEU A 35 3.21 3.87 8.15
N GLY A 36 4.28 4.68 8.17
CA GLY A 36 4.21 6.13 8.34
C GLY A 36 3.65 6.83 7.10
N GLU A 37 3.99 6.35 5.90
CA GLU A 37 3.47 6.88 4.63
C GLU A 37 1.96 6.67 4.51
N LEU A 38 1.46 5.48 4.90
CA LEU A 38 0.04 5.17 4.96
C LEU A 38 -0.71 6.06 5.97
N ILE A 39 -0.12 6.30 7.16
CA ILE A 39 -0.70 7.20 8.15
C ILE A 39 -0.76 8.63 7.62
N ALA A 40 0.29 9.12 6.96
CA ALA A 40 0.27 10.45 6.34
C ALA A 40 -0.87 10.57 5.32
N GLY A 41 -1.05 9.57 4.45
CA GLY A 41 -2.15 9.52 3.50
C GLY A 41 -3.53 9.48 4.17
N MET A 42 -3.69 8.69 5.24
CA MET A 42 -4.93 8.62 6.01
C MET A 42 -5.27 9.95 6.68
N LEU A 43 -4.27 10.63 7.26
CA LEU A 43 -4.44 11.92 7.92
C LEU A 43 -4.81 13.02 6.91
N LEU A 44 -4.05 13.14 5.82
CA LEU A 44 -4.26 14.19 4.81
C LEU A 44 -5.47 13.96 3.92
N GLY A 45 -5.82 12.69 3.68
CA GLY A 45 -6.93 12.30 2.84
C GLY A 45 -8.32 12.62 3.41
N PRO A 46 -9.39 12.26 2.69
CA PRO A 46 -10.77 12.56 3.08
C PRO A 46 -11.20 11.88 4.39
N SER A 47 -10.50 10.83 4.81
CA SER A 47 -10.87 10.04 5.99
C SER A 47 -10.73 10.79 7.32
N VAL A 48 -9.79 11.74 7.43
CA VAL A 48 -9.49 12.42 8.71
C VAL A 48 -9.53 13.94 8.57
N LEU A 49 -8.55 14.56 7.89
CA LEU A 49 -8.47 16.02 7.78
C LEU A 49 -9.17 16.57 6.53
N SER A 50 -9.46 15.73 5.53
CA SER A 50 -10.07 16.15 4.26
C SER A 50 -9.33 17.29 3.57
N LEU A 51 -8.00 17.32 3.68
CA LEU A 51 -7.15 18.36 3.09
C LEU A 51 -6.90 18.09 1.61
N ILE A 52 -6.76 16.82 1.23
CA ILE A 52 -6.39 16.37 -0.11
C ILE A 52 -7.42 15.37 -0.61
N HIS A 53 -7.95 15.62 -1.80
CA HIS A 53 -8.90 14.73 -2.47
C HIS A 53 -8.19 14.07 -3.64
N PRO A 54 -7.94 12.74 -3.58
CA PRO A 54 -7.29 12.03 -4.67
C PRO A 54 -8.07 12.24 -5.97
N GLY A 55 -7.39 12.84 -6.94
CA GLY A 55 -7.88 12.97 -8.32
C GLY A 55 -7.11 12.07 -9.27
N ARG A 56 -7.47 12.11 -10.56
CA ARG A 56 -6.88 11.28 -11.61
C ARG A 56 -5.35 11.28 -11.63
N LEU A 57 -4.70 12.41 -11.33
CA LEU A 57 -3.24 12.49 -11.25
C LEU A 57 -2.67 11.58 -10.16
N PHE A 58 -3.26 11.59 -8.96
CA PHE A 58 -2.82 10.74 -7.85
C PHE A 58 -3.05 9.26 -8.15
N ASP A 59 -4.16 8.90 -8.81
CA ASP A 59 -4.42 7.52 -9.22
C ASP A 59 -3.34 7.03 -10.20
N MET A 60 -3.01 7.83 -11.22
CA MET A 60 -1.96 7.48 -12.18
C MET A 60 -0.58 7.38 -11.52
N LEU A 61 -0.25 8.30 -10.60
CA LEU A 61 1.02 8.26 -9.88
C LEU A 61 1.11 7.07 -8.93
N ALA A 62 0.02 6.68 -8.26
CA ALA A 62 -0.03 5.51 -7.40
C ALA A 62 0.14 4.21 -8.19
N GLU A 63 -0.52 4.10 -9.35
CA GLU A 63 -0.36 2.97 -10.25
C GLU A 63 1.07 2.88 -10.81
N MET A 64 1.63 4.00 -11.29
CA MET A 64 3.02 4.05 -11.73
C MET A 64 3.99 3.71 -10.61
N GLY A 65 3.77 4.22 -9.40
CA GLY A 65 4.58 3.90 -8.21
C GLY A 65 4.56 2.41 -7.91
N ALA A 66 3.38 1.78 -7.87
CA ALA A 66 3.25 0.35 -7.64
C ALA A 66 3.95 -0.49 -8.72
N ILE A 67 3.84 -0.09 -10.00
CA ILE A 67 4.54 -0.75 -11.11
C ILE A 67 6.05 -0.63 -10.93
N LEU A 68 6.57 0.57 -10.64
CA LEU A 68 8.00 0.80 -10.43
C LEU A 68 8.53 -0.02 -9.24
N LEU A 69 7.80 -0.08 -8.13
CA LEU A 69 8.16 -0.87 -6.95
C LEU A 69 8.20 -2.38 -7.27
N LEU A 70 7.18 -2.91 -7.92
CA LEU A 70 7.15 -4.33 -8.30
C LEU A 70 8.21 -4.67 -9.35
N PHE A 71 8.52 -3.73 -10.24
CA PHE A 71 9.61 -3.87 -11.21
C PHE A 71 10.98 -3.90 -10.53
N GLU A 72 11.22 -3.00 -9.57
CA GLU A 72 12.44 -2.99 -8.75
C GLU A 72 12.61 -4.29 -7.98
N VAL A 73 11.55 -4.77 -7.30
CA VAL A 73 11.54 -6.07 -6.62
C VAL A 73 11.87 -7.21 -7.61
N GLY A 74 11.36 -7.15 -8.83
CA GLY A 74 11.68 -8.11 -9.88
C GLY A 74 13.14 -8.06 -10.36
N LEU A 75 13.74 -6.87 -10.43
CA LEU A 75 15.14 -6.67 -10.81
C LEU A 75 16.12 -7.13 -9.71
N GLU A 76 15.76 -6.97 -8.45
CA GLU A 76 16.55 -7.44 -7.30
C GLU A 76 16.41 -8.95 -7.04
N SER A 77 15.35 -9.58 -7.56
CA SER A 77 15.07 -11.00 -7.35
C SER A 77 15.99 -11.92 -8.16
N ASP A 78 16.72 -12.80 -7.49
CA ASP A 78 17.49 -13.87 -8.16
C ASP A 78 16.55 -15.01 -8.61
N VAL A 79 16.24 -15.00 -9.91
CA VAL A 79 15.39 -16.01 -10.55
C VAL A 79 15.95 -17.43 -10.38
N ARG A 80 17.28 -17.62 -10.35
CA ARG A 80 17.89 -18.95 -10.17
C ARG A 80 17.67 -19.47 -8.76
N ALA A 81 17.85 -18.61 -7.75
CA ALA A 81 17.54 -18.94 -6.37
C ALA A 81 16.05 -19.28 -6.20
N LEU A 82 15.17 -18.50 -6.85
CA LEU A 82 13.72 -18.73 -6.84
C LEU A 82 13.34 -20.09 -7.46
N MET A 83 13.94 -20.43 -8.61
CA MET A 83 13.72 -21.72 -9.28
C MET A 83 14.21 -22.91 -8.44
N ALA A 84 15.31 -22.74 -7.68
CA ALA A 84 15.85 -23.81 -6.83
C ALA A 84 14.87 -24.25 -5.73
N VAL A 85 14.04 -23.33 -5.23
CA VAL A 85 13.00 -23.60 -4.21
C VAL A 85 11.59 -23.64 -4.79
N GLY A 86 11.44 -23.69 -6.12
CA GLY A 86 10.16 -23.45 -6.81
C GLY A 86 9.00 -24.34 -6.34
N LYS A 87 9.25 -25.63 -6.06
CA LYS A 87 8.20 -26.53 -5.55
C LYS A 87 7.71 -26.12 -4.16
N SER A 88 8.61 -25.78 -3.25
CA SER A 88 8.27 -25.32 -1.90
C SER A 88 7.54 -23.98 -1.95
N SER A 89 8.07 -23.04 -2.74
CA SER A 89 7.45 -21.74 -3.00
C SER A 89 6.02 -21.86 -3.52
N LEU A 90 5.77 -22.79 -4.45
CA LEU A 90 4.43 -23.02 -5.00
C LEU A 90 3.43 -23.50 -3.94
N TYR A 91 3.82 -24.43 -3.06
CA TYR A 91 2.95 -24.87 -1.98
C TYR A 91 2.67 -23.75 -0.97
N VAL A 92 3.67 -22.94 -0.65
CA VAL A 92 3.51 -21.76 0.22
C VAL A 92 2.60 -20.72 -0.42
N ALA A 93 2.73 -20.47 -1.73
CA ALA A 93 1.89 -19.51 -2.45
C ALA A 93 0.43 -19.98 -2.53
N ILE A 94 0.18 -21.23 -2.92
CA ILE A 94 -1.16 -21.79 -2.97
C ILE A 94 -1.77 -21.85 -1.57
N GLY A 95 -1.03 -22.35 -0.58
CA GLY A 95 -1.49 -22.41 0.80
C GLY A 95 -1.78 -21.01 1.37
N GLY A 96 -0.89 -20.06 1.12
CA GLY A 96 -1.00 -18.67 1.56
C GLY A 96 -2.12 -17.89 0.88
N LEU A 97 -2.59 -18.30 -0.30
CA LEU A 97 -3.76 -17.72 -0.95
C LEU A 97 -5.06 -18.42 -0.52
N VAL A 98 -5.09 -19.75 -0.66
CA VAL A 98 -6.29 -20.57 -0.46
C VAL A 98 -6.73 -20.57 1.00
N THR A 99 -5.79 -20.63 1.94
CA THR A 99 -6.10 -20.70 3.37
C THR A 99 -6.83 -19.45 3.88
N PRO A 100 -6.28 -18.22 3.74
CA PRO A 100 -7.00 -17.03 4.18
C PRO A 100 -8.28 -16.79 3.37
N PHE A 101 -8.33 -17.20 2.10
CA PHE A 101 -9.55 -17.13 1.31
C PHE A 101 -10.67 -18.01 1.88
N ILE A 102 -10.40 -19.28 2.15
CA ILE A 102 -11.37 -20.21 2.74
C ILE A 102 -11.80 -19.73 4.14
N ILE A 103 -10.85 -19.33 4.98
CA ILE A 103 -11.14 -18.86 6.33
C ILE A 103 -11.99 -17.58 6.27
N GLY A 104 -11.60 -16.61 5.44
CA GLY A 104 -12.36 -15.37 5.26
C GLY A 104 -13.78 -15.62 4.79
N TYR A 105 -13.97 -16.50 3.80
CA TYR A 105 -15.29 -16.89 3.31
C TYR A 105 -16.13 -17.62 4.38
N ALA A 106 -15.53 -18.54 5.12
CA ALA A 106 -16.20 -19.25 6.21
C ALA A 106 -16.65 -18.31 7.34
N VAL A 107 -15.83 -17.33 7.70
CA VAL A 107 -16.19 -16.28 8.68
C VAL A 107 -17.37 -15.45 8.18
N LEU A 108 -17.40 -15.12 6.89
CA LEU A 108 -18.47 -14.32 6.29
C LEU A 108 -19.83 -15.04 6.38
N ILE A 109 -19.86 -16.35 6.07
CA ILE A 109 -21.04 -17.22 6.28
C ILE A 109 -21.40 -17.32 7.77
N ALA A 110 -20.42 -17.52 8.65
CA ALA A 110 -20.67 -17.64 10.09
C ALA A 110 -21.29 -16.37 10.69
N LEU A 111 -20.96 -15.21 10.14
CA LEU A 111 -21.54 -13.92 10.50
C LEU A 111 -22.86 -13.62 9.78
N ASN A 112 -23.36 -14.55 8.96
CA ASN A 112 -24.59 -14.43 8.19
C ASN A 112 -24.60 -13.19 7.29
N LEU A 113 -23.43 -12.83 6.78
CA LEU A 113 -23.29 -11.78 5.77
C LEU A 113 -23.57 -12.43 4.41
N ASP A 114 -24.56 -11.92 3.68
CA ASP A 114 -24.83 -12.39 2.33
C ASP A 114 -23.65 -12.01 1.41
N VAL A 115 -23.13 -12.99 0.67
CA VAL A 115 -22.05 -12.84 -0.33
C VAL A 115 -22.64 -12.46 -1.68
#